data_AF-A0AAW8TJL1-F1
#
_entry.id   AF-A0AAW8TJL1-F1
#
_cell.length_a   1.000
_cell.length_b   1.000
_cell.length_c   1.000
_cell.angle_alpha   90.00
_cell.angle_beta   90.00
_cell.angle_gamma   90.00
#
_symmetry.space_group_name_H-M   'P 1'
#
loop_
_entity.id
_entity.type
_entity.pdbx_description
1 polymer ?
#
loop_
_entity_poly.entity_id
_entity_poly.type
_entity_poly.pdbx_seq_one_letter_code
_entity_poly.pdbx_strand_id
1 'polypeptide(L)'
;ILDAFHDGVLDKDPTYRAVIKGKEPGKKRMKFLQKDELTRLVHSLDLSHGINKDWFILLLAKTGMRFAEGLAITPDDFDWTTNQLTINKTWNYKSSNGGFETTKTESSIRKIAIDWQIVGQFKPLLDELEPDEPIFIEKLPEGRYKRQHNSTYVNYL
;
A
#
# COMPACT_ATOMS: atom_id res chain seq x y z
N ILE A 1 28.77 10.64 6.22
CA ILE A 1 30.19 10.42 5.82
C ILE A 1 30.88 11.77 5.63
N LEU A 2 30.33 12.67 4.81
CA LEU A 2 30.83 14.03 4.68
C LEU A 2 30.78 14.78 6.02
N ASP A 3 29.64 14.72 6.72
CA ASP A 3 29.48 15.35 8.04
C ASP A 3 30.51 14.80 9.06
N ALA A 4 30.70 13.48 9.10
CA ALA A 4 31.70 12.85 9.97
C ALA A 4 33.16 13.24 9.63
N PHE A 5 33.46 13.59 8.38
CA PHE A 5 34.75 14.16 7.99
C PHE A 5 34.88 15.62 8.44
N HIS A 6 33.82 16.41 8.33
CA HIS A 6 33.80 17.80 8.81
C HIS A 6 33.82 17.92 10.33
N ASP A 7 33.18 16.97 11.02
CA ASP A 7 33.15 16.87 12.48
C ASP A 7 34.46 16.28 13.06
N GLY A 8 35.44 15.95 12.21
CA GLY A 8 36.75 15.43 12.63
C GLY A 8 36.72 13.98 13.16
N VAL A 9 35.61 13.28 12.99
CA VAL A 9 35.47 11.84 13.33
C VAL A 9 36.22 10.96 12.33
N LEU A 10 36.42 11.45 11.11
CA LEU A 10 37.25 10.83 10.08
C LEU A 10 38.46 11.72 9.78
N ASP A 11 39.67 11.19 9.95
CA ASP A 11 40.91 11.91 9.64
C ASP A 11 41.11 12.13 8.12
N LYS A 12 40.49 11.30 7.28
CA LYS A 12 40.62 11.36 5.81
C LYS A 12 39.30 11.02 5.15
N ASP A 13 39.00 11.73 4.06
CA ASP A 13 37.81 11.50 3.25
C ASP A 13 37.90 10.15 2.50
N PRO A 14 37.06 9.15 2.84
CA PRO A 14 37.05 7.84 2.20
C PRO A 14 36.49 7.86 0.76
N THR A 15 35.89 8.99 0.32
CA THR A 15 35.40 9.19 -1.04
C THR A 15 36.44 9.82 -1.96
N TYR A 16 37.57 10.27 -1.41
CA TYR A 16 38.66 10.86 -2.19
C TYR A 16 39.25 9.83 -3.16
N ARG A 17 39.18 10.15 -4.46
CA ARG A 17 39.56 9.26 -5.59
C ARG A 17 38.74 7.97 -5.70
N ALA A 18 37.53 7.94 -5.13
CA ALA A 18 36.61 6.85 -5.39
C ALA A 18 36.26 6.81 -6.89
N VAL A 19 36.74 5.78 -7.58
CA VAL A 19 36.35 5.52 -8.97
C VAL A 19 35.04 4.73 -8.91
N ILE A 20 33.95 5.32 -9.40
CA ILE A 20 32.66 4.63 -9.49
C ILE A 20 32.77 3.51 -10.53
N LYS A 21 33.10 2.30 -10.08
CA LYS A 21 33.04 1.08 -10.91
C LYS A 21 31.63 0.50 -10.82
N GLY A 22 30.67 1.18 -11.44
CA GLY A 22 29.29 0.71 -11.57
C GLY A 22 29.14 -0.11 -12.84
N LYS A 23 28.58 -1.33 -12.74
CA LYS A 23 28.08 -2.05 -13.92
C LYS A 23 26.89 -1.29 -14.49
N GLU A 24 26.81 -1.15 -15.81
CA GLU A 24 25.64 -0.55 -16.43
C GLU A 24 24.36 -1.26 -15.97
N PRO A 25 23.33 -0.52 -15.52
CA PRO A 25 22.09 -1.13 -15.10
C PRO A 25 21.49 -1.90 -16.29
N GLY A 26 21.24 -3.19 -16.10
CA GLY A 26 20.64 -4.03 -17.14
C GLY A 26 19.30 -3.46 -17.63
N LYS A 27 18.93 -3.78 -18.87
CA LYS A 27 17.64 -3.35 -19.46
C LYS A 27 16.50 -3.72 -18.51
N LYS A 28 15.86 -2.69 -17.95
CA LYS A 28 14.70 -2.87 -17.06
C LYS A 28 13.51 -3.29 -17.90
N ARG A 29 12.83 -4.36 -17.49
CA ARG A 29 11.53 -4.73 -18.06
C ARG A 29 10.51 -3.62 -17.75
N MET A 30 9.54 -3.40 -18.65
CA MET A 30 8.39 -2.55 -18.34
C MET A 30 7.64 -3.14 -17.13
N LYS A 31 7.31 -2.29 -16.16
CA LYS A 31 6.67 -2.68 -14.89
C LYS A 31 5.30 -2.01 -14.71
N PHE A 32 4.64 -1.66 -15.79
CA PHE A 32 3.33 -1.02 -15.77
C PHE A 32 2.37 -1.82 -16.64
N LEU A 33 1.10 -1.84 -16.23
CA LEU A 33 0.00 -2.41 -17.00
C LEU A 33 -0.49 -1.36 -18.00
N GLN A 34 -0.70 -1.76 -19.24
CA GLN A 34 -1.44 -0.96 -20.21
C GLN A 34 -2.95 -0.96 -19.88
N LYS A 35 -3.70 -0.06 -20.51
CA LYS A 35 -5.13 0.15 -20.22
C LYS A 35 -5.95 -1.14 -20.44
N ASP A 36 -5.67 -1.85 -21.52
CA ASP A 36 -6.31 -3.11 -21.87
C ASP A 36 -5.92 -4.22 -20.89
N GLU A 37 -4.65 -4.31 -20.49
CA GLU A 37 -4.17 -5.25 -19.47
C GLU A 37 -4.83 -5.00 -18.11
N LEU A 38 -4.94 -3.74 -17.69
CA LEU A 38 -5.64 -3.35 -16.46
C LEU A 38 -7.12 -3.73 -16.52
N THR A 39 -7.76 -3.54 -17.67
CA THR A 39 -9.18 -3.91 -17.86
C THR A 39 -9.36 -5.42 -17.74
N ARG A 40 -8.48 -6.20 -18.36
CA ARG A 40 -8.48 -7.67 -18.25
C ARG A 40 -8.26 -8.12 -16.82
N LEU A 41 -7.33 -7.51 -16.11
CA LEU A 41 -7.08 -7.79 -14.70
C LEU A 41 -8.33 -7.56 -13.86
N VAL A 42 -8.99 -6.40 -14.00
CA VAL A 42 -10.20 -6.07 -13.23
C VAL A 42 -11.34 -7.05 -13.53
N HIS A 43 -11.47 -7.51 -14.79
CA HIS A 43 -12.49 -8.49 -15.16
C HIS A 43 -12.19 -9.93 -14.68
N SER A 44 -10.94 -10.26 -14.40
CA SER A 44 -10.57 -11.60 -13.90
C SER A 44 -10.69 -11.77 -12.39
N LEU A 45 -10.98 -10.69 -11.65
CA LEU A 45 -11.14 -10.71 -10.19
C LEU A 45 -12.43 -11.43 -9.78
N ASP A 46 -12.34 -12.33 -8.80
CA ASP A 46 -13.49 -13.00 -8.20
C ASP A 46 -13.95 -12.27 -6.92
N LEU A 47 -15.06 -11.55 -7.05
CA LEU A 47 -15.65 -10.75 -5.97
C LEU A 47 -16.82 -11.46 -5.26
N SER A 48 -17.06 -12.74 -5.56
CA SER A 48 -18.25 -13.46 -5.09
C SER A 48 -18.17 -13.97 -3.64
N HIS A 49 -16.96 -14.19 -3.12
CA HIS A 49 -16.73 -14.87 -1.84
C HIS A 49 -16.49 -13.95 -0.63
N GLY A 50 -17.24 -12.84 -0.54
CA GLY A 50 -17.05 -11.84 0.52
C GLY A 50 -15.75 -11.04 0.38
N ILE A 51 -15.30 -10.38 1.46
CA ILE A 51 -14.04 -9.61 1.46
C ILE A 51 -12.86 -10.55 1.25
N ASN A 52 -12.05 -10.26 0.23
CA ASN A 52 -10.89 -11.06 -0.14
C ASN A 52 -9.78 -10.18 -0.76
N LYS A 53 -8.72 -10.82 -1.28
CA LYS A 53 -7.60 -10.12 -1.92
C LYS A 53 -7.96 -9.49 -3.26
N ASP A 54 -8.98 -10.00 -3.95
CA ASP A 54 -9.44 -9.45 -5.23
C ASP A 54 -10.07 -8.08 -5.02
N TRP A 55 -10.84 -7.92 -3.95
CA TRP A 55 -11.33 -6.62 -3.50
C TRP A 55 -10.20 -5.62 -3.23
N PHE A 56 -9.12 -6.08 -2.59
CA PHE A 56 -7.95 -5.24 -2.34
C PHE A 56 -7.28 -4.79 -3.66
N ILE A 57 -7.11 -5.71 -4.61
CA ILE A 57 -6.53 -5.41 -5.93
C ILE A 57 -7.44 -4.45 -6.70
N LEU A 58 -8.75 -4.63 -6.66
CA LEU A 58 -9.73 -3.73 -7.29
C LEU A 58 -9.59 -2.31 -6.75
N LEU A 59 -9.53 -2.13 -5.42
CA LEU A 59 -9.35 -0.82 -4.81
C LEU A 59 -8.04 -0.17 -5.24
N LEU A 60 -6.92 -0.90 -5.19
CA LEU A 60 -5.62 -0.40 -5.67
C LEU A 60 -5.67 0.03 -7.14
N ALA A 61 -6.27 -0.79 -7.99
CA ALA A 61 -6.39 -0.55 -9.43
C ALA A 61 -7.26 0.68 -9.75
N LYS A 62 -8.34 0.90 -8.99
CA LYS A 62 -9.31 1.99 -9.23
C LYS A 62 -8.89 3.32 -8.61
N THR A 63 -8.19 3.28 -7.47
CA THR A 63 -7.82 4.50 -6.71
C THR A 63 -6.37 4.93 -6.91
N GLY A 64 -5.48 4.01 -7.35
CA GLY A 64 -4.05 4.29 -7.53
C GLY A 64 -3.30 4.57 -6.24
N MET A 65 -3.82 4.20 -5.07
CA MET A 65 -3.13 4.39 -3.80
C MET A 65 -1.91 3.48 -3.64
N ARG A 66 -1.03 3.82 -2.70
CA ARG A 66 0.15 3.00 -2.41
C ARG A 66 -0.27 1.73 -1.67
N PHE A 67 0.47 0.64 -1.89
CA PHE A 67 0.23 -0.64 -1.23
C PHE A 67 0.08 -0.53 0.30
N ALA A 68 0.96 0.22 0.96
CA ALA A 68 0.91 0.42 2.41
C ALA A 68 -0.30 1.25 2.87
N GLU A 69 -0.79 2.18 2.04
CA GLU A 69 -2.01 2.95 2.33
C GLU A 69 -3.22 2.04 2.22
N GLY A 70 -3.30 1.22 1.16
CA GLY A 70 -4.40 0.27 0.97
C GLY A 70 -4.51 -0.75 2.10
N LEU A 71 -3.37 -1.26 2.59
CA LEU A 71 -3.34 -2.18 3.72
C LEU A 71 -3.87 -1.56 5.02
N ALA A 72 -3.85 -0.23 5.13
CA ALA A 72 -4.26 0.51 6.30
C ALA A 72 -5.70 1.03 6.24
N ILE A 73 -6.46 0.70 5.20
CA ILE A 73 -7.84 1.13 5.07
C ILE A 73 -8.68 0.41 6.13
N THR A 74 -9.51 1.19 6.82
CA THR A 74 -10.53 0.72 7.76
C THR A 74 -11.92 1.11 7.25
N PRO A 75 -13.01 0.48 7.72
CA PRO A 75 -14.37 0.87 7.32
C PRO A 75 -14.67 2.37 7.55
N ASP A 76 -14.15 2.96 8.63
CA ASP A 76 -14.32 4.39 8.95
C ASP A 76 -13.68 5.37 7.96
N ASP A 77 -12.78 4.90 7.09
CA ASP A 77 -12.16 5.78 6.09
C ASP A 77 -13.11 6.10 4.92
N PHE A 78 -14.22 5.36 4.80
CA PHE A 78 -15.21 5.53 3.74
C PHE A 78 -16.34 6.49 4.15
N ASP A 79 -16.44 7.61 3.44
CA ASP A 79 -17.61 8.48 3.47
C ASP A 79 -18.58 8.07 2.36
N TRP A 80 -19.59 7.28 2.73
CA TRP A 80 -20.64 6.82 1.82
C TRP A 80 -21.63 7.89 1.40
N THR A 81 -21.67 9.05 2.07
CA THR A 81 -22.55 10.16 1.70
C THR A 81 -21.97 10.92 0.52
N THR A 82 -20.66 11.13 0.55
CA THR A 82 -19.94 11.84 -0.53
C THR A 82 -19.26 10.90 -1.52
N ASN A 83 -19.31 9.58 -1.29
CA ASN A 83 -18.60 8.54 -2.04
C ASN A 83 -17.10 8.84 -2.12
N GLN A 84 -16.48 9.08 -0.96
CA GLN A 84 -15.06 9.40 -0.84
C GLN A 84 -14.36 8.45 0.12
N LEU A 85 -13.12 8.11 -0.21
CA LEU A 85 -12.20 7.36 0.64
C LEU A 85 -11.10 8.29 1.15
N THR A 86 -10.94 8.37 2.46
CA THR A 86 -9.89 9.18 3.10
C THR A 86 -8.62 8.36 3.25
N ILE A 87 -7.50 8.91 2.79
CA ILE A 87 -6.16 8.31 2.96
C ILE A 87 -5.35 9.23 3.86
N ASN A 88 -5.12 8.80 5.11
CA ASN A 88 -4.38 9.57 6.13
C ASN A 88 -3.37 8.72 6.92
N LYS A 89 -3.34 7.41 6.69
CA LYS A 89 -2.53 6.44 7.42
C LYS A 89 -1.95 5.37 6.48
N THR A 90 -0.92 4.69 6.96
CA THR A 90 -0.24 3.59 6.26
C THR A 90 -0.03 2.43 7.21
N TRP A 91 0.16 1.23 6.68
CA TRP A 91 0.43 0.04 7.47
C TRP A 91 1.91 -0.29 7.40
N ASN A 92 2.57 -0.42 8.55
CA ASN A 92 3.97 -0.85 8.62
C ASN A 92 4.11 -2.36 8.47
N TYR A 93 3.87 -2.85 7.25
CA TYR A 93 4.03 -4.28 6.91
C TYR A 93 5.49 -4.78 6.97
N LYS A 94 6.48 -3.89 7.10
CA LYS A 94 7.90 -4.27 7.19
C LYS A 94 8.31 -4.67 8.61
N SER A 95 7.66 -4.08 9.63
CA SER A 95 7.84 -4.44 11.03
C SER A 95 7.26 -5.83 11.33
N SER A 96 7.84 -6.53 12.31
CA SER A 96 7.35 -7.85 12.76
C SER A 96 5.97 -7.79 13.43
N ASN A 97 5.61 -6.62 13.97
CA ASN A 97 4.38 -6.43 14.72
C ASN A 97 3.27 -5.79 13.87
N GLY A 98 3.60 -5.32 12.66
CA GLY A 98 2.67 -4.53 11.86
C GLY A 98 2.32 -3.20 12.55
N GLY A 99 1.16 -2.66 12.18
CA GLY A 99 0.54 -1.51 12.85
C GLY A 99 0.35 -0.31 11.94
N PHE A 100 -0.54 0.57 12.39
CA PHE A 100 -0.78 1.85 11.74
C PHE A 100 0.40 2.81 11.97
N GLU A 101 0.80 3.50 10.91
CA GLU A 101 1.71 4.63 10.92
C GLU A 101 1.04 5.83 10.25
N THR A 102 1.17 6.99 10.88
CA THR A 102 0.70 8.26 10.29
C THR A 102 1.48 8.56 9.01
N THR A 103 0.82 9.16 8.02
CA THR A 103 1.54 9.65 6.85
C THR A 103 2.58 10.70 7.24
N LYS A 104 3.77 10.65 6.63
CA LYS A 104 4.93 11.47 7.02
C LYS A 104 4.69 12.99 6.98
N THR A 105 3.69 13.48 6.23
CA THR A 105 3.36 14.91 6.10
C THR A 105 1.85 15.11 5.87
N GLU A 106 1.29 16.23 6.34
CA GLU A 106 -0.13 16.60 6.12
C GLU A 106 -0.49 16.65 4.63
N SER A 107 0.45 17.04 3.77
CA SER A 107 0.28 17.06 2.31
C SER A 107 0.00 15.67 1.70
N SER A 108 0.23 14.59 2.44
CA SER A 108 -0.06 13.23 2.01
C SER A 108 -1.50 12.80 2.30
N ILE A 109 -2.20 13.54 3.17
CA ILE A 109 -3.60 13.30 3.52
C ILE A 109 -4.48 13.78 2.38
N ARG A 110 -5.33 12.89 1.86
CA ARG A 110 -6.19 13.19 0.72
C ARG A 110 -7.48 12.40 0.75
N LYS A 111 -8.48 12.89 0.03
CA LYS A 111 -9.73 12.17 -0.24
C LYS A 111 -9.77 11.76 -1.71
N ILE A 112 -10.16 10.52 -1.99
CA ILE A 112 -10.27 9.96 -3.34
C ILE A 112 -11.75 9.63 -3.58
N ALA A 113 -12.32 10.10 -4.69
CA ALA A 113 -13.67 9.70 -5.06
C ALA A 113 -13.70 8.21 -5.46
N ILE A 114 -14.70 7.47 -4.98
CA ILE A 114 -14.90 6.07 -5.33
C ILE A 114 -16.13 5.90 -6.22
N ASP A 115 -16.03 4.95 -7.14
CA ASP A 115 -17.10 4.68 -8.11
C ASP A 115 -18.32 4.05 -7.43
N TRP A 116 -19.52 4.37 -7.94
CA TRP A 116 -20.78 3.89 -7.40
C TRP A 116 -20.90 2.35 -7.41
N GLN A 117 -20.23 1.65 -8.34
CA GLN A 117 -20.18 0.19 -8.36
C GLN A 117 -19.43 -0.35 -7.14
N ILE A 118 -18.30 0.27 -6.78
CA ILE A 118 -17.55 -0.09 -5.57
C ILE A 118 -18.42 0.19 -4.35
N VAL A 119 -19.07 1.35 -4.27
CA VAL A 119 -19.95 1.68 -3.15
C VAL A 119 -21.06 0.62 -2.97
N GLY A 120 -21.77 0.28 -4.05
CA GLY A 120 -22.90 -0.64 -3.99
C GLY A 120 -22.52 -2.06 -3.61
N GLN A 121 -21.36 -2.54 -4.04
CA GLN A 121 -20.91 -3.91 -3.78
C GLN A 121 -20.07 -4.05 -2.51
N PHE A 122 -19.26 -3.03 -2.19
CA PHE A 122 -18.29 -3.08 -1.10
C PHE A 122 -18.90 -2.70 0.25
N LYS A 123 -19.82 -1.72 0.28
CA LYS A 123 -20.44 -1.26 1.53
C LYS A 123 -21.08 -2.40 2.34
N PRO A 124 -21.93 -3.28 1.77
CA PRO A 124 -22.55 -4.37 2.55
C PRO A 124 -21.53 -5.35 3.14
N LEU A 125 -20.36 -5.45 2.52
CA LEU A 125 -19.30 -6.35 2.98
C LEU A 125 -18.53 -5.80 4.20
N LEU A 126 -18.67 -4.50 4.50
CA LEU A 126 -18.01 -3.85 5.61
C LEU A 126 -18.91 -3.67 6.84
N ASP A 127 -20.22 -3.88 6.70
CA ASP A 127 -21.21 -3.61 7.77
C ASP A 127 -20.98 -4.48 9.03
N GLU A 128 -20.36 -5.66 8.89
CA GLU A 128 -20.04 -6.56 10.01
C GLU A 128 -18.59 -6.44 10.51
N LEU A 129 -17.80 -5.52 9.93
CA LEU A 129 -16.40 -5.33 10.32
C LEU A 129 -16.25 -4.23 11.36
N GLU A 130 -15.24 -4.37 12.22
CA GLU A 130 -14.90 -3.36 13.20
C GLU A 130 -14.41 -2.06 12.51
N PRO A 131 -14.92 -0.86 12.90
CA PRO A 131 -14.71 0.37 12.13
C PRO A 131 -13.26 0.88 12.05
N ASP A 132 -12.46 0.57 13.07
CA ASP A 132 -11.06 0.99 13.24
C ASP A 132 -10.04 -0.09 12.89
N GLU A 133 -10.49 -1.28 12.49
CA GLU A 133 -9.63 -2.40 12.13
C GLU A 133 -9.32 -2.43 10.62
N PRO A 134 -8.11 -2.88 10.23
CA PRO A 134 -7.74 -2.99 8.82
C PRO A 134 -8.56 -4.07 8.10
N ILE A 135 -9.20 -3.71 6.98
CA ILE A 135 -10.12 -4.60 6.24
C ILE A 135 -9.40 -5.85 5.70
N PHE A 136 -8.16 -5.69 5.22
CA PHE A 136 -7.45 -6.73 4.46
C PHE A 136 -6.36 -7.46 5.27
N ILE A 137 -6.32 -7.25 6.58
CA ILE A 137 -5.31 -7.85 7.45
C ILE A 137 -6.00 -8.61 8.57
N GLU A 138 -5.82 -9.93 8.56
CA GLU A 138 -6.36 -10.80 9.58
C GLU A 138 -5.75 -10.50 10.96
N LYS A 139 -6.61 -10.20 11.93
CA LYS A 139 -6.25 -10.07 13.35
C LYS A 139 -6.24 -11.46 13.99
N LEU A 140 -5.10 -11.84 14.55
CA LEU A 140 -4.89 -13.11 15.25
C LEU A 140 -5.41 -13.02 16.69
N PRO A 141 -5.77 -14.16 17.33
CA PRO A 141 -6.34 -14.18 18.68
C PRO A 141 -5.47 -13.51 19.77
N GLU A 142 -4.16 -13.42 19.54
CA GLU A 142 -3.17 -12.80 20.42
C GLU A 142 -3.17 -11.26 20.35
N GLY A 143 -4.09 -10.65 19.60
CA GLY A 143 -4.12 -9.21 19.33
C GLY A 143 -3.07 -8.74 18.32
N ARG A 144 -2.36 -9.69 17.68
CA ARG A 144 -1.36 -9.43 16.65
C ARG A 144 -1.99 -9.48 15.26
N TYR A 145 -1.38 -8.83 14.29
CA TYR A 145 -1.84 -8.88 12.90
C TYR A 145 -1.02 -9.85 12.07
N LYS A 146 -1.67 -10.55 11.16
CA LYS A 146 -1.00 -11.43 10.20
C LYS A 146 -0.06 -10.63 9.31
N ARG A 147 1.19 -11.11 9.23
CA ARG A 147 2.24 -10.42 8.48
C ARG A 147 1.91 -10.36 6.99
N GLN A 148 2.08 -9.18 6.40
CA GLN A 148 1.84 -8.94 4.99
C GLN A 148 3.16 -8.71 4.24
N HIS A 149 3.25 -9.23 3.02
CA HIS A 149 4.38 -9.00 2.12
C HIS A 149 3.88 -8.55 0.75
N ASN A 150 4.55 -7.58 0.14
CA ASN A 150 4.23 -7.15 -1.22
C ASN A 150 4.29 -8.34 -2.22
N SER A 151 5.28 -9.21 -2.07
CA SER A 151 5.42 -10.42 -2.90
C SER A 151 4.22 -11.37 -2.80
N THR A 152 3.47 -11.37 -1.69
CA THR A 152 2.27 -12.20 -1.55
C THR A 152 1.18 -11.82 -2.55
N TYR A 153 1.01 -10.52 -2.81
CA TYR A 153 0.02 -10.02 -3.76
C TYR A 153 0.54 -10.07 -5.19
N VAL A 154 1.83 -9.81 -5.39
CA VAL A 154 2.46 -9.92 -6.71
C VAL A 154 2.45 -11.35 -7.24
N ASN A 155 2.63 -12.36 -6.38
CA ASN A 155 2.57 -13.78 -6.79
C ASN A 155 1.14 -14.30 -6.93
N TYR A 156 0.15 -13.55 -6.47
CA TYR A 156 -1.26 -13.91 -6.56
C TYR A 156 -1.87 -13.45 -7.91
N LEU A 157 -1.28 -12.42 -8.52
CA LEU A 157 -1.56 -11.94 -9.88
C LEU A 157 -0.79 -12.76 -10.92
#